data_AF-A0A526YYL0-F1
#
_entry.id   AF-A0A526YYL0-F1
#
_cell.length_a   1.000
_cell.length_b   1.000
_cell.length_c   1.000
_cell.angle_alpha   90.00
_cell.angle_beta   90.00
_cell.angle_gamma   90.00
#
_symmetry.space_group_name_H-M   'P 1'
#
loop_
_entity.id
_entity.type
_entity.pdbx_description
1 polymer ?
#
loop_
_entity_poly.entity_id
_entity_poly.type
_entity_poly.pdbx_seq_one_letter_code
_entity_poly.pdbx_strand_id
1 'polypeptide(L)'
;MPKTEAELFAFLVDLGIEVSTLRHPPLFTVDLKQIHQIIGAAGRVSFGKPEMLMELLGVVPGAVTVFGLINDTQLRVKVVLDQELMRHAVINAHPLTNEATTSIAAADLVKFVEATGHDAV
;
A
#
# COMPACT_ATOMS: atom_id res chain seq x y z
N MET A 1 17.65 2.91 -0.15
CA MET A 1 17.38 1.61 -0.82
C MET A 1 15.98 1.18 -0.40
N PRO A 2 15.17 0.62 -1.31
CA PRO A 2 13.85 0.08 -0.96
C PRO A 2 13.95 -0.96 0.15
N LYS A 3 12.98 -0.93 1.06
CA LYS A 3 12.81 -1.94 2.10
C LYS A 3 12.49 -3.29 1.49
N THR A 4 13.07 -4.31 2.09
CA THR A 4 12.77 -5.71 1.77
C THR A 4 11.47 -6.16 2.44
N GLU A 5 10.91 -7.27 1.95
CA GLU A 5 9.76 -7.94 2.59
C GLU A 5 10.06 -8.29 4.07
N ALA A 6 11.28 -8.71 4.39
CA ALA A 6 11.68 -9.04 5.75
C ALA A 6 11.69 -7.80 6.68
N GLU A 7 12.16 -6.65 6.17
CA GLU A 7 12.14 -5.40 6.93
C GLU A 7 10.71 -4.89 7.13
N LEU A 8 9.81 -5.08 6.16
CA LEU A 8 8.39 -4.81 6.34
C LEU A 8 7.81 -5.65 7.48
N PHE A 9 8.05 -6.96 7.48
CA PHE A 9 7.49 -7.84 8.52
C PHE A 9 8.06 -7.55 9.90
N ALA A 10 9.35 -7.24 10.03
CA ALA A 10 9.92 -6.78 11.29
C ALA A 10 9.20 -5.52 11.81
N PHE A 11 8.95 -4.55 10.92
CA PHE A 11 8.22 -3.33 11.27
C PHE A 11 6.77 -3.61 11.72
N LEU A 12 6.05 -4.50 11.04
CA LEU A 12 4.69 -4.88 11.44
C LEU A 12 4.66 -5.59 12.80
N VAL A 13 5.64 -6.45 13.08
CA VAL A 13 5.80 -7.11 14.39
C VAL A 13 6.08 -6.09 15.49
N ASP A 14 6.95 -5.12 15.26
CA ASP A 14 7.25 -4.06 16.23
C ASP A 14 6.02 -3.19 16.54
N LEU A 15 5.12 -3.04 15.56
CA LEU A 15 3.82 -2.41 15.76
C LEU A 15 2.79 -3.33 16.42
N GLY A 16 3.09 -4.60 16.65
CA GLY A 16 2.12 -5.59 17.16
C GLY A 16 0.96 -5.84 16.20
N ILE A 17 1.19 -5.71 14.90
CA ILE A 17 0.22 -6.02 13.85
C ILE A 17 0.33 -7.50 13.51
N GLU A 18 -0.76 -8.24 13.69
CA GLU A 18 -0.84 -9.64 13.29
C GLU A 18 -1.04 -9.75 11.78
N VAL A 19 -0.32 -10.67 11.15
CA VAL A 19 -0.36 -10.87 9.71
C VAL A 19 -0.50 -12.34 9.34
N SER A 20 -1.17 -12.63 8.24
CA SER A 20 -1.11 -13.95 7.59
C SER A 20 -0.76 -13.80 6.12
N THR A 21 0.23 -14.55 5.62
CA THR A 21 0.73 -14.40 4.25
C THR A 21 0.55 -15.69 3.44
N LEU A 22 -0.02 -15.56 2.24
CA LEU A 22 -0.15 -16.63 1.25
C LEU A 22 0.72 -16.32 0.03
N ARG A 23 1.55 -17.28 -0.40
CA ARG A 23 2.37 -17.18 -1.62
C ARG A 23 1.60 -17.63 -2.85
N HIS A 24 1.74 -16.93 -3.97
CA HIS A 24 1.04 -17.22 -5.22
C HIS A 24 1.82 -16.68 -6.44
N PRO A 25 1.57 -17.18 -7.67
CA PRO A 25 2.13 -16.57 -8.88
C PRO A 25 1.58 -15.14 -9.11
N PRO A 26 2.28 -14.27 -9.85
CA PRO A 26 1.84 -12.90 -10.11
C PRO A 26 0.46 -12.80 -10.79
N LEU A 27 -0.36 -11.84 -10.34
CA LEU A 27 -1.67 -11.50 -10.92
C LEU A 27 -1.64 -10.05 -11.45
N PHE A 28 -2.29 -9.79 -12.61
CA PHE A 28 -2.28 -8.47 -13.25
C PHE A 28 -3.71 -8.05 -13.68
N THR A 29 -4.41 -7.17 -12.96
CA THR A 29 -5.45 -6.25 -13.52
C THR A 29 -6.14 -5.37 -12.46
N VAL A 30 -6.38 -4.08 -12.76
CA VAL A 30 -7.36 -3.18 -12.10
C VAL A 30 -7.92 -2.16 -13.12
N ASP A 31 -9.24 -1.89 -13.14
CA ASP A 31 -9.91 -0.85 -13.95
C ASP A 31 -10.14 0.42 -13.11
N LEU A 32 -9.67 1.59 -13.56
CA LEU A 32 -9.64 2.86 -12.80
C LEU A 32 -10.57 3.98 -13.33
N LYS A 33 -11.61 3.66 -14.10
CA LYS A 33 -12.39 4.69 -14.83
C LYS A 33 -13.07 5.79 -13.98
N GLN A 34 -13.17 5.68 -12.64
CA GLN A 34 -13.98 6.61 -11.83
C GLN A 34 -13.26 7.30 -10.65
N ILE A 35 -11.98 7.03 -10.39
CA ILE A 35 -11.35 7.41 -9.10
C ILE A 35 -11.08 8.93 -8.93
N HIS A 36 -10.92 9.68 -10.02
CA HIS A 36 -10.51 11.10 -9.99
C HIS A 36 -11.51 12.06 -9.33
N GLN A 37 -12.80 11.72 -9.28
CA GLN A 37 -13.84 12.59 -8.69
C GLN A 37 -13.97 12.40 -7.17
N ILE A 38 -13.53 11.25 -6.66
CA ILE A 38 -13.72 10.85 -5.26
C ILE A 38 -12.58 11.36 -4.38
N ILE A 39 -11.35 11.38 -4.90
CA ILE A 39 -10.15 11.68 -4.10
C ILE A 39 -9.84 13.19 -3.93
N GLY A 40 -10.71 14.09 -4.40
CA GLY A 40 -10.53 15.54 -4.29
C GLY A 40 -9.31 16.10 -5.04
N ALA A 41 -8.87 15.43 -6.11
CA ALA A 41 -7.74 15.89 -6.91
C ALA A 41 -8.09 17.20 -7.66
N ALA A 42 -7.12 18.11 -7.78
CA ALA A 42 -7.28 19.40 -8.47
C ALA A 42 -7.54 19.29 -9.99
N GLY A 43 -7.54 18.07 -10.55
CA GLY A 43 -7.76 17.79 -11.96
C GLY A 43 -7.85 16.29 -12.26
N ARG A 44 -7.87 15.93 -13.56
CA ARG A 44 -7.83 14.51 -13.97
C ARG A 44 -6.56 13.86 -13.45
N VAL A 45 -6.72 12.72 -12.77
CA VAL A 45 -5.59 11.88 -12.35
C VAL A 45 -5.10 11.05 -13.54
N SER A 46 -3.80 10.80 -13.57
CA SER A 46 -3.17 9.83 -14.44
C SER A 46 -2.46 8.78 -13.58
N PHE A 47 -2.15 7.63 -14.16
CA PHE A 47 -1.20 6.73 -13.53
C PHE A 47 0.14 7.43 -13.29
N GLY A 48 0.77 7.11 -12.16
CA GLY A 48 2.16 7.49 -11.90
C GLY A 48 3.09 6.81 -12.90
N LYS A 49 4.18 7.49 -13.27
CA LYS A 49 5.20 6.87 -14.14
C LYS A 49 5.88 5.72 -13.40
N PRO A 50 6.26 4.62 -14.07
CA PRO A 50 6.94 3.48 -13.44
C PRO A 50 8.15 3.86 -12.59
N GLU A 51 8.94 4.85 -13.03
CA GLU A 51 10.13 5.31 -12.32
C GLU A 51 9.78 5.95 -10.97
N MET A 52 8.63 6.64 -10.90
CA MET A 52 8.13 7.25 -9.67
C MET A 52 7.68 6.20 -8.65
N LEU A 53 7.21 5.02 -9.09
CA LEU A 53 6.84 3.94 -8.17
C LEU A 53 8.07 3.42 -7.42
N MET A 54 9.20 3.28 -8.12
CA MET A 54 10.45 2.86 -7.49
C MET A 54 11.01 3.98 -6.61
N GLU A 55 10.97 5.23 -7.07
CA GLU A 55 11.46 6.40 -6.32
C GLU A 55 10.69 6.61 -5.01
N LEU A 56 9.37 6.56 -5.06
CA LEU A 56 8.50 6.93 -3.93
C LEU A 56 8.13 5.73 -3.06
N LEU A 57 7.81 4.59 -3.69
CA LEU A 57 7.21 3.44 -3.01
C LEU A 57 8.12 2.21 -2.99
N GLY A 58 9.27 2.26 -3.68
CA GLY A 58 10.23 1.16 -3.73
C GLY A 58 9.72 -0.08 -4.47
N VAL A 59 8.73 0.06 -5.36
CA VAL A 59 8.07 -1.07 -6.04
C VAL A 59 8.05 -0.88 -7.56
N VAL A 60 7.92 -1.99 -8.28
CA VAL A 60 7.76 -2.03 -9.74
C VAL A 60 6.29 -2.08 -10.14
N PRO A 61 5.93 -1.71 -11.39
CA PRO A 61 4.59 -1.94 -11.92
C PRO A 61 4.15 -3.41 -11.74
N GLY A 62 2.92 -3.61 -11.26
CA GLY A 62 2.38 -4.93 -10.92
C GLY A 62 2.69 -5.41 -9.50
N ALA A 63 3.50 -4.68 -8.72
CA ALA A 63 3.73 -4.92 -7.29
C ALA A 63 3.30 -3.72 -6.43
N VAL A 64 2.45 -2.82 -6.96
CA VAL A 64 1.96 -1.65 -6.24
C VAL A 64 1.16 -2.09 -5.03
N THR A 65 1.47 -1.51 -3.88
CA THR A 65 0.93 -1.92 -2.59
C THR A 65 0.95 -0.76 -1.60
N VAL A 66 -0.01 -0.73 -0.68
CA VAL A 66 -0.06 0.25 0.42
C VAL A 66 1.15 0.12 1.35
N PHE A 67 1.74 -1.08 1.46
CA PHE A 67 2.95 -1.27 2.26
C PHE A 67 4.17 -0.53 1.71
N GLY A 68 4.12 -0.04 0.46
CA GLY A 68 5.17 0.78 -0.13
C GLY A 68 5.38 2.12 0.59
N LEU A 69 4.42 2.58 1.40
CA LEU A 69 4.55 3.80 2.22
C LEU A 69 5.74 3.75 3.19
N ILE A 70 6.19 2.55 3.59
CA ILE A 70 7.39 2.39 4.42
C ILE A 70 8.66 2.92 3.72
N ASN A 71 8.63 3.05 2.39
CA ASN A 71 9.72 3.58 1.59
C ASN A 71 9.62 5.10 1.36
N ASP A 72 8.45 5.71 1.56
CA ASP A 72 8.25 7.14 1.37
C ASP A 72 8.62 7.95 2.62
N THR A 73 9.90 7.90 2.99
CA THR A 73 10.40 8.57 4.20
C THR A 73 10.37 10.10 4.11
N GLN A 74 10.06 10.66 2.94
CA GLN A 74 9.93 12.10 2.71
C GLN A 74 8.47 12.55 2.63
N LEU A 75 7.51 11.65 2.86
CA LEU A 75 6.07 11.94 2.90
C LEU A 75 5.57 12.65 1.63
N ARG A 76 6.03 12.18 0.47
CA ARG A 76 5.68 12.74 -0.85
C ARG A 76 4.41 12.14 -1.44
N VAL A 77 3.91 11.06 -0.86
CA VAL A 77 2.72 10.32 -1.27
C VAL A 77 1.59 10.61 -0.30
N LYS A 78 0.46 11.05 -0.83
CA LYS A 78 -0.79 11.09 -0.07
C LYS A 78 -1.52 9.76 -0.25
N VAL A 79 -1.78 9.07 0.86
CA VAL A 79 -2.65 7.89 0.87
C VAL A 79 -4.10 8.32 1.03
N VAL A 80 -5.00 7.60 0.37
CA VAL A 80 -6.45 7.74 0.51
C VAL A 80 -7.02 6.34 0.67
N LEU A 81 -7.79 6.12 1.74
CA LEU A 81 -8.39 4.83 2.03
C LEU A 81 -9.86 4.81 1.62
N ASP A 82 -10.24 3.85 0.79
CA ASP A 82 -11.63 3.72 0.35
C ASP A 82 -12.51 3.25 1.51
N GLN A 83 -13.62 3.96 1.76
CA GLN A 83 -14.48 3.67 2.91
C GLN A 83 -15.12 2.27 2.83
N GLU A 84 -15.47 1.79 1.63
CA GLU A 84 -16.06 0.46 1.47
C GLU A 84 -15.01 -0.64 1.69
N LEU A 85 -13.79 -0.44 1.20
CA LEU A 85 -12.64 -1.29 1.54
C LEU A 85 -12.47 -1.40 3.06
N MET A 86 -12.50 -0.27 3.77
CA MET A 86 -12.30 -0.21 5.22
C MET A 86 -13.46 -0.79 6.05
N ARG A 87 -14.60 -1.14 5.44
CA ARG A 87 -15.69 -1.88 6.12
C ARG A 87 -15.40 -3.36 6.27
N HIS A 88 -14.45 -3.91 5.51
CA HIS A 88 -14.03 -5.29 5.66
C HIS A 88 -13.16 -5.46 6.90
N ALA A 89 -13.33 -6.57 7.62
CA ALA A 89 -12.52 -6.86 8.79
C ALA A 89 -11.04 -7.08 8.44
N VAL A 90 -10.78 -7.62 7.24
CA VAL A 90 -9.46 -8.02 6.77
C VAL A 90 -9.16 -7.33 5.44
N ILE A 91 -7.96 -6.75 5.34
CA ILE A 91 -7.41 -6.17 4.12
C ILE A 91 -6.27 -7.04 3.63
N ASN A 92 -6.20 -7.24 2.31
CA ASN A 92 -5.16 -7.99 1.64
C ASN A 92 -4.28 -7.05 0.82
N ALA A 93 -2.97 -7.14 0.98
CA ALA A 93 -2.01 -6.35 0.23
C ALA A 93 -0.71 -7.13 -0.03
N HIS A 94 -0.01 -6.77 -1.11
CA HIS A 94 1.26 -7.38 -1.48
C HIS A 94 2.38 -6.89 -0.54
N PRO A 95 3.18 -7.77 0.09
CA PRO A 95 4.23 -7.37 1.02
C PRO A 95 5.51 -6.95 0.29
N LEU A 96 5.43 -5.87 -0.50
CA LEU A 96 6.49 -5.34 -1.38
C LEU A 96 6.94 -6.28 -2.52
N THR A 97 6.25 -7.40 -2.70
CA THR A 97 6.44 -8.36 -3.79
C THR A 97 5.09 -8.85 -4.31
N ASN A 98 4.99 -9.13 -5.61
CA ASN A 98 3.77 -9.66 -6.26
C ASN A 98 3.64 -11.19 -6.16
N GLU A 99 4.57 -11.87 -5.49
CA GLU A 99 4.56 -13.32 -5.30
C GLU A 99 3.84 -13.74 -3.99
N ALA A 100 3.25 -12.78 -3.28
CA ALA A 100 2.62 -13.01 -2.00
C ALA A 100 1.48 -12.03 -1.76
N THR A 101 0.51 -12.44 -0.95
CA THR A 101 -0.54 -11.59 -0.38
C THR A 101 -0.49 -11.72 1.12
N THR A 102 -0.44 -10.59 1.82
CA THR A 102 -0.48 -10.50 3.28
C THR A 102 -1.81 -9.90 3.71
N SER A 103 -2.45 -10.56 4.66
CA SER A 103 -3.71 -10.15 5.28
C SER A 103 -3.45 -9.49 6.63
N ILE A 104 -4.08 -8.34 6.88
CA ILE A 104 -4.07 -7.61 8.15
C ILE A 104 -5.48 -7.13 8.52
N ALA A 105 -5.73 -6.80 9.79
CA ALA A 105 -6.99 -6.16 10.15
C ALA A 105 -7.08 -4.75 9.53
N ALA A 106 -8.29 -4.30 9.18
CA ALA A 106 -8.48 -2.95 8.63
C ALA A 106 -8.01 -1.85 9.60
N ALA A 107 -8.23 -2.03 10.92
CA ALA A 107 -7.72 -1.10 11.93
C ALA A 107 -6.18 -1.03 11.94
N ASP A 108 -5.52 -2.17 11.68
CA ASP A 108 -4.06 -2.22 11.63
C ASP A 108 -3.49 -1.57 10.38
N LEU A 109 -4.27 -1.49 9.29
CA LEU A 109 -3.87 -0.70 8.13
C LEU A 109 -3.75 0.79 8.47
N VAL A 110 -4.70 1.32 9.24
CA VAL A 110 -4.66 2.72 9.72
C VAL A 110 -3.43 2.93 10.60
N LYS A 111 -3.20 2.02 11.55
CA LYS A 111 -2.02 2.03 12.42
C LYS A 111 -0.71 2.01 11.63
N PHE A 112 -0.62 1.20 10.59
CA PHE A 112 0.54 1.14 9.70
C PHE A 112 0.75 2.48 8.97
N VAL A 113 -0.32 3.04 8.38
CA VAL A 113 -0.27 4.32 7.67
C VAL A 113 0.27 5.42 8.60
N GLU A 114 -0.30 5.55 9.80
CA GLU A 114 0.14 6.54 10.81
C GLU A 114 1.59 6.30 11.26
N ALA A 115 1.99 5.05 11.46
CA ALA A 115 3.35 4.71 11.86
C ALA A 115 4.41 5.04 10.79
N THR A 116 4.02 5.12 9.53
CA THR A 116 4.89 5.59 8.43
C THR A 116 4.92 7.12 8.32
N GLY A 117 4.21 7.86 9.18
CA GLY A 117 4.12 9.31 9.15
C GLY A 117 3.10 9.87 8.16
N HIS A 118 2.24 9.02 7.60
CA HIS A 118 1.19 9.41 6.65
C HIS A 118 -0.16 9.52 7.36
N ASP A 119 -1.01 10.44 6.90
CA ASP A 119 -2.37 10.56 7.39
C ASP A 119 -3.31 9.60 6.65
N ALA A 120 -4.05 8.78 7.38
CA ALA A 120 -5.10 7.94 6.84
C ALA A 120 -6.37 8.80 6.61
N VAL A 121 -6.50 9.34 5.40
CA VAL A 121 -7.66 10.15 4.97
C VAL A 121 -8.68 9.31 4.21
#